data_AF-A0A5R9F8U4-F1
#
_entry.id   AF-A0A5R9F8U4-F1
#
_cell.length_a   1.000
_cell.length_b   1.000
_cell.length_c   1.000
_cell.angle_alpha   90.00
_cell.angle_beta   90.00
_cell.angle_gamma   90.00
#
_symmetry.space_group_name_H-M   'P 1'
#
loop_
_entity.id
_entity.type
_entity.pdbx_description
1 polymer ?
#
loop_
_entity_poly.entity_id
_entity_poly.type
_entity_poly.pdbx_seq_one_letter_code
_entity_poly.pdbx_strand_id
1 'polypeptide(L)'
;METPFPGDPDLAAHITILLKRGITLSGQKAADVFPEVPLEDYLDAIMDDFESAREQIVDTPIYSILNLCRVYSFVKSGSILSKKEGGKWGAGMLPEPFNRTAEKAYLIYSGKVYEDCFSDDLLLAFSDYVFQKVNELLSERGIRSDNRAKSIGLYYQENRRED
;
A
#
# COMPACT_ATOMS: atom_id res chain seq x y z
N MET A 1 -27.30 15.87 2.42
CA MET A 1 -27.33 15.58 0.98
C MET A 1 -26.35 14.46 0.77
N GLU A 2 -26.83 13.23 0.54
CA GLU A 2 -25.97 12.12 0.15
C GLU A 2 -25.46 12.39 -1.27
N THR A 3 -24.15 12.30 -1.47
CA THR A 3 -23.53 12.49 -2.78
C THR A 3 -23.96 11.34 -3.70
N PRO A 4 -24.39 11.61 -4.94
CA PRO A 4 -25.12 10.61 -5.75
C PRO A 4 -24.24 9.50 -6.33
N PHE A 5 -22.94 9.55 -6.08
CA PHE A 5 -22.00 8.51 -6.45
C PHE A 5 -21.09 8.28 -5.25
N PRO A 6 -20.90 7.04 -4.78
CA PRO A 6 -19.73 6.74 -3.97
C PRO A 6 -18.52 7.15 -4.82
N GLY A 7 -17.73 8.12 -4.34
CA GLY A 7 -16.51 8.53 -5.02
C GLY A 7 -15.57 7.33 -5.19
N ASP A 8 -14.59 7.44 -6.08
CA ASP A 8 -13.54 6.42 -6.18
C ASP A 8 -12.62 6.52 -4.96
N PRO A 9 -12.65 5.54 -4.03
CA PRO A 9 -11.83 5.58 -2.82
C PRO A 9 -10.33 5.54 -3.15
N ASP A 10 -9.94 4.99 -4.31
CA ASP A 10 -8.54 4.87 -4.71
C ASP A 10 -7.97 6.19 -5.24
N LEU A 11 -8.81 7.19 -5.51
CA LEU A 11 -8.39 8.44 -6.14
C LEU A 11 -7.34 9.18 -5.31
N ALA A 12 -7.48 9.17 -3.98
CA ALA A 12 -6.51 9.77 -3.06
C ALA A 12 -5.14 9.08 -3.19
N ALA A 13 -5.11 7.75 -3.28
CA ALA A 13 -3.89 7.00 -3.52
C ALA A 13 -3.28 7.30 -4.90
N HIS A 14 -4.09 7.33 -5.95
CA HIS A 14 -3.63 7.60 -7.31
C HIS A 14 -3.04 9.01 -7.46
N ILE A 15 -3.72 10.05 -6.94
CA ILE A 15 -3.21 11.43 -6.99
C ILE A 15 -1.92 11.54 -6.16
N THR A 16 -1.86 10.91 -4.98
CA THR A 16 -0.64 10.93 -4.15
C THR A 16 0.57 10.33 -4.90
N ILE A 17 0.39 9.19 -5.57
CA ILE A 17 1.46 8.56 -6.34
C ILE A 17 1.78 9.38 -7.60
N LEU A 18 0.78 9.94 -8.27
CA LEU A 18 0.97 10.85 -9.42
C LEU A 18 1.84 12.06 -9.04
N LEU A 19 1.55 12.72 -7.92
CA LEU A 19 2.33 13.88 -7.46
C LEU A 19 3.77 13.50 -7.08
N LYS A 20 3.98 12.28 -6.56
CA LYS A 20 5.31 11.84 -6.07
C LYS A 20 6.19 11.17 -7.12
N ARG A 21 5.61 10.58 -8.17
CA ARG A 21 6.30 9.72 -9.15
C ARG A 21 5.89 9.94 -10.59
N GLY A 22 4.86 10.75 -10.84
CA GLY A 22 4.33 11.01 -12.17
C GLY A 22 5.29 11.83 -13.04
N ILE A 23 5.20 11.61 -14.35
CA ILE A 23 5.90 12.40 -15.36
C ILE A 23 4.84 12.99 -16.28
N THR A 24 4.82 14.32 -16.40
CA THR A 24 3.92 15.00 -17.34
C THR A 24 4.42 14.80 -18.76
N LEU A 25 3.61 14.14 -19.58
CA LEU A 25 3.91 13.93 -21.00
C LEU A 25 3.48 15.12 -21.87
N SER A 26 2.42 15.84 -21.46
CA SER A 26 1.90 17.03 -22.14
C SER A 26 1.06 17.88 -21.17
N GLY A 27 0.99 19.19 -21.41
CA GLY A 27 0.23 20.13 -20.59
C GLY A 27 0.95 20.60 -19.31
N GLN A 28 0.17 21.03 -18.31
CA GLN A 28 0.68 21.48 -17.02
C GLN A 28 1.24 20.33 -16.17
N LYS A 29 2.14 20.64 -15.23
CA LYS A 29 2.65 19.63 -14.31
C LYS A 29 1.53 19.17 -13.39
N ALA A 30 1.56 17.91 -12.96
CA ALA A 30 0.53 17.38 -12.04
C ALA A 30 0.41 18.22 -10.75
N ALA A 31 1.53 18.71 -10.21
CA ALA A 31 1.56 19.57 -9.03
C ALA A 31 0.95 20.97 -9.23
N ASP A 32 0.76 21.41 -10.48
CA ASP A 32 0.09 22.68 -10.79
C ASP A 32 -1.43 22.50 -10.97
N VAL A 33 -1.90 21.25 -11.08
CA VAL A 33 -3.31 20.91 -11.38
C VAL A 33 -4.00 20.28 -10.19
N PHE A 34 -3.33 19.34 -9.51
CA PHE A 34 -3.89 18.61 -8.38
C PHE A 34 -3.35 19.20 -7.06
N PRO A 35 -4.23 19.45 -6.08
CA PRO A 35 -3.78 19.83 -4.76
C PRO A 35 -3.06 18.67 -4.08
N GLU A 36 -2.26 18.98 -3.06
CA GLU A 36 -1.73 17.94 -2.17
C GLU A 36 -2.89 17.20 -1.49
N VAL A 37 -2.80 15.88 -1.46
CA VAL A 37 -3.79 15.01 -0.83
C VAL A 37 -3.49 14.92 0.67
N PRO A 38 -4.47 15.19 1.55
CA PRO A 38 -4.31 14.95 2.98
C PRO A 38 -3.82 13.54 3.28
N LEU A 39 -2.91 13.41 4.25
CA LEU A 39 -2.32 12.10 4.57
C LEU A 39 -3.38 11.09 5.04
N GLU A 40 -4.44 11.57 5.71
CA GLU A 40 -5.56 10.74 6.14
C GLU A 40 -6.32 10.14 4.96
N ASP A 41 -6.64 10.93 3.93
CA ASP A 41 -7.33 10.44 2.71
C ASP A 41 -6.48 9.40 1.96
N TYR A 42 -5.16 9.63 1.89
CA TYR A 42 -4.24 8.63 1.33
C TYR A 42 -4.23 7.34 2.15
N LEU A 43 -4.26 7.45 3.48
CA LEU A 43 -4.22 6.32 4.39
C LEU A 43 -5.52 5.52 4.35
N ASP A 44 -6.67 6.19 4.28
CA ASP A 44 -7.97 5.54 4.09
C ASP A 44 -7.93 4.68 2.81
N ALA A 45 -7.51 5.27 1.69
CA ALA A 45 -7.41 4.56 0.42
C ALA A 45 -6.51 3.31 0.48
N ILE A 46 -5.31 3.41 1.07
CA ILE A 46 -4.42 2.24 1.14
C ILE A 46 -4.84 1.21 2.19
N MET A 47 -5.57 1.61 3.23
CA MET A 47 -6.09 0.68 4.24
C MET A 47 -7.32 -0.09 3.73
N ASP A 48 -8.14 0.52 2.88
CA ASP A 48 -9.21 -0.20 2.17
C ASP A 48 -8.61 -1.24 1.20
N ASP A 49 -7.58 -0.86 0.46
CA ASP A 49 -6.74 -1.75 -0.37
C ASP A 49 -6.14 -2.90 0.48
N PHE A 50 -5.75 -2.62 1.73
CA PHE A 50 -5.14 -3.58 2.65
C PHE A 50 -6.13 -4.67 3.06
N GLU A 51 -7.31 -4.27 3.55
CA GLU A 51 -8.34 -5.22 3.97
C GLU A 51 -8.87 -6.02 2.77
N SER A 52 -9.10 -5.36 1.63
CA SER A 52 -9.50 -6.02 0.38
C SER A 52 -8.46 -7.04 -0.10
N ALA A 53 -7.16 -6.71 -0.01
CA ALA A 53 -6.07 -7.61 -0.37
C ALA A 53 -6.02 -8.88 0.49
N ARG A 54 -6.54 -8.83 1.72
CA ARG A 54 -6.65 -10.04 2.56
C ARG A 54 -7.63 -11.03 1.97
N GLU A 55 -8.80 -10.53 1.58
CA GLU A 55 -9.92 -11.34 1.11
C GLU A 55 -9.64 -11.89 -0.29
N GLN A 56 -8.93 -11.11 -1.11
CA GLN A 56 -8.70 -11.43 -2.52
C GLN A 56 -7.30 -12.00 -2.81
N ILE A 57 -6.51 -12.37 -1.79
CA ILE A 57 -5.11 -12.79 -2.00
C ILE A 57 -4.98 -13.98 -2.95
N VAL A 58 -5.96 -14.89 -2.97
CA VAL A 58 -5.99 -16.05 -3.88
C VAL A 58 -6.50 -15.67 -5.28
N ASP A 59 -7.49 -14.78 -5.37
CA ASP A 59 -8.12 -14.39 -6.64
C ASP A 59 -7.28 -13.39 -7.44
N THR A 60 -6.61 -12.46 -6.75
CA THR A 60 -5.82 -11.37 -7.34
C THR A 60 -4.42 -11.27 -6.70
N PRO A 61 -3.63 -12.36 -6.71
CA PRO A 61 -2.41 -12.49 -5.90
C PRO A 61 -1.40 -11.37 -6.15
N ILE A 62 -1.18 -11.00 -7.40
CA ILE A 62 -0.21 -9.96 -7.74
C ILE A 62 -0.63 -8.62 -7.11
N TYR A 63 -1.88 -8.19 -7.29
CA TYR A 63 -2.35 -6.92 -6.74
C TYR A 63 -2.34 -6.93 -5.22
N SER A 64 -2.84 -8.01 -4.63
CA SER A 64 -2.94 -8.20 -3.20
C SER A 64 -1.56 -8.19 -2.52
N ILE A 65 -0.59 -8.96 -3.03
CA ILE A 65 0.80 -8.95 -2.52
C ILE A 65 1.40 -7.53 -2.55
N LEU A 66 1.24 -6.81 -3.66
CA LEU A 66 1.82 -5.47 -3.80
C LEU A 66 1.19 -4.45 -2.85
N ASN A 67 -0.14 -4.50 -2.67
CA ASN A 67 -0.86 -3.62 -1.74
C ASN A 67 -0.52 -3.93 -0.27
N LEU A 68 -0.44 -5.21 0.10
CA LEU A 68 0.02 -5.63 1.43
C LEU A 68 1.42 -5.08 1.74
N CYS A 69 2.35 -5.18 0.78
CA CYS A 69 3.70 -4.62 0.93
C CYS A 69 3.71 -3.09 1.05
N ARG A 70 2.86 -2.37 0.29
CA ARG A 70 2.75 -0.89 0.38
C ARG A 70 2.33 -0.46 1.78
N VAL A 71 1.29 -1.10 2.32
CA VAL A 71 0.74 -0.78 3.63
C VAL A 71 1.74 -1.13 4.72
N TYR A 72 2.37 -2.30 4.64
CA TYR A 72 3.39 -2.67 5.61
C TYR A 72 4.58 -1.71 5.59
N SER A 73 5.06 -1.31 4.41
CA SER A 73 6.13 -0.30 4.31
C SER A 73 5.74 1.04 4.92
N PHE A 74 4.51 1.50 4.66
CA PHE A 74 4.01 2.76 5.21
C PHE A 74 3.88 2.66 6.73
N VAL A 75 3.24 1.61 7.25
CA VAL A 75 3.13 1.40 8.68
C VAL A 75 4.51 1.28 9.29
N LYS A 76 5.49 0.62 8.68
CA LYS A 76 6.84 0.51 9.25
C LYS A 76 7.60 1.84 9.30
N SER A 77 7.53 2.67 8.26
CA SER A 77 8.48 3.79 8.07
C SER A 77 7.88 5.12 7.57
N GLY A 78 6.59 5.18 7.29
CA GLY A 78 5.93 6.34 6.69
C GLY A 78 6.24 6.52 5.21
N SER A 79 6.81 5.49 4.57
CA SER A 79 7.19 5.52 3.16
C SER A 79 5.97 5.37 2.26
N ILE A 80 5.74 6.35 1.40
CA ILE A 80 4.69 6.33 0.37
C ILE A 80 5.27 5.70 -0.90
N LEU A 81 4.78 4.52 -1.24
CA LEU A 81 5.28 3.68 -2.33
C LEU A 81 4.19 3.40 -3.37
N SER A 82 4.57 3.40 -4.65
CA SER A 82 3.76 2.79 -5.72
C SER A 82 3.66 1.27 -5.53
N LYS A 83 2.72 0.60 -6.23
CA LYS A 83 2.61 -0.88 -6.23
C LYS A 83 3.92 -1.57 -6.59
N LYS A 84 4.60 -1.07 -7.62
CA LYS A 84 5.91 -1.56 -8.04
C LYS A 84 6.98 -1.39 -6.95
N GLU A 85 7.05 -0.23 -6.32
CA GLU A 85 8.01 0.00 -5.23
C GLU A 85 7.68 -0.83 -3.99
N GLY A 86 6.40 -1.04 -3.68
CA GLY A 86 5.94 -1.91 -2.60
C GLY A 86 6.43 -3.35 -2.78
N GLY A 87 6.24 -3.95 -3.96
CA GLY A 87 6.75 -5.28 -4.25
C GLY A 87 8.28 -5.37 -4.11
N LYS A 88 9.01 -4.38 -4.64
CA LYS A 88 10.48 -4.31 -4.49
C LYS A 88 10.91 -4.18 -3.03
N TRP A 89 10.19 -3.39 -2.24
CA TRP A 89 10.43 -3.27 -0.81
C TRP A 89 10.21 -4.60 -0.10
N GLY A 90 9.11 -5.30 -0.41
CA GLY A 90 8.81 -6.62 0.17
C GLY A 90 9.89 -7.65 -0.13
N ALA A 91 10.39 -7.68 -1.36
CA ALA A 91 11.49 -8.55 -1.79
C ALA A 91 12.79 -8.33 -1.00
N GLY A 92 13.04 -7.11 -0.52
CA GLY A 92 14.25 -6.78 0.25
C GLY A 92 14.09 -6.85 1.76
N MET A 93 12.86 -6.84 2.28
CA MET A 93 12.58 -6.61 3.71
C MET A 93 11.84 -7.76 4.40
N LEU A 94 11.13 -8.60 3.66
CA LEU A 94 10.40 -9.72 4.24
C LEU A 94 11.34 -10.91 4.46
N PRO A 95 11.04 -11.81 5.42
CA PRO A 95 11.78 -13.05 5.55
C PRO A 95 11.42 -14.03 4.43
N GLU A 96 12.28 -15.02 4.23
CA GLU A 96 11.97 -16.21 3.44
C GLU A 96 10.80 -17.01 4.06
N PRO A 97 9.83 -17.53 3.28
CA PRO A 97 9.72 -17.48 1.82
C PRO A 97 9.03 -16.22 1.24
N PHE A 98 8.56 -15.30 2.09
CA PHE A 98 7.70 -14.18 1.68
C PHE A 98 8.40 -13.12 0.82
N ASN A 99 9.71 -12.92 1.00
CA ASN A 99 10.51 -12.09 0.09
C ASN A 99 10.43 -12.58 -1.36
N ARG A 100 10.56 -13.89 -1.61
CA ARG A 100 10.48 -14.49 -2.95
C ARG A 100 9.08 -14.34 -3.54
N THR A 101 8.03 -14.48 -2.71
CA THR A 101 6.65 -14.21 -3.13
C THR A 101 6.47 -12.75 -3.57
N ALA A 102 6.98 -11.79 -2.79
CA ALA A 102 6.95 -10.37 -3.14
C ALA A 102 7.79 -10.04 -4.38
N GLU A 103 8.96 -10.67 -4.53
CA GLU A 103 9.81 -10.53 -5.71
C GLU A 103 9.12 -11.04 -6.97
N LYS A 104 8.50 -12.23 -6.91
CA LYS A 104 7.73 -12.79 -8.04
C LYS A 104 6.63 -11.82 -8.47
N ALA A 105 5.81 -11.33 -7.54
CA ALA A 105 4.77 -10.34 -7.83
C ALA A 105 5.35 -9.04 -8.44
N TYR A 106 6.46 -8.53 -7.91
CA TYR A 106 7.16 -7.36 -8.46
C TYR A 106 7.64 -7.58 -9.90
N LEU A 107 8.22 -8.74 -10.21
CA LEU A 107 8.72 -9.06 -11.53
C LEU A 107 7.59 -9.21 -12.55
N ILE A 108 6.47 -9.87 -12.18
CA ILE A 108 5.30 -10.02 -13.06
C ILE A 108 4.69 -8.63 -13.34
N TYR A 109 4.44 -7.85 -12.29
CA TYR A 109 3.84 -6.52 -12.42
C TYR A 109 4.74 -5.55 -13.22
N SER A 110 6.05 -5.77 -13.21
CA SER A 110 7.00 -5.00 -14.01
C SER A 110 7.11 -5.46 -15.47
N GLY A 111 6.35 -6.49 -15.88
CA GLY A 111 6.43 -7.09 -17.22
C GLY A 111 7.74 -7.82 -17.50
N LYS A 112 8.47 -8.24 -16.45
CA LYS A 112 9.76 -8.93 -16.60
C LYS A 112 9.62 -10.45 -16.70
N VAL A 113 8.56 -10.99 -16.14
CA VAL A 113 8.18 -12.41 -16.21
C VAL A 113 6.67 -12.50 -16.42
N TYR A 114 6.20 -13.64 -16.91
CA TYR A 114 4.79 -13.85 -17.26
C TYR A 114 4.15 -15.04 -16.52
N GLU A 115 4.88 -15.66 -15.59
CA GLU A 115 4.40 -16.80 -14.82
C GLU A 115 3.76 -16.32 -13.52
N ASP A 116 2.45 -16.52 -13.38
CA ASP A 116 1.62 -16.05 -12.27
C ASP A 116 1.16 -17.18 -11.33
N CYS A 117 1.79 -18.36 -11.39
CA CYS A 117 1.44 -19.45 -10.49
C CYS A 117 1.95 -19.17 -9.07
N PHE A 118 1.02 -19.00 -8.13
CA PHE A 118 1.28 -18.94 -6.70
C PHE A 118 0.65 -20.15 -6.02
N SER A 119 1.22 -20.58 -4.89
CA SER A 119 0.59 -21.59 -4.03
C SER A 119 -0.37 -20.89 -3.08
N ASP A 120 -1.63 -21.33 -3.06
CA ASP A 120 -2.66 -20.76 -2.18
C ASP A 120 -2.23 -20.78 -0.70
N ASP A 121 -1.65 -21.88 -0.23
CA ASP A 121 -1.11 -21.97 1.14
C ASP A 121 -0.04 -20.91 1.41
N LEU A 122 0.85 -20.67 0.44
CA LEU A 122 1.89 -19.64 0.56
C LEU A 122 1.31 -18.23 0.50
N LEU A 123 0.26 -18.01 -0.28
CA LEU A 123 -0.46 -16.72 -0.36
C LEU A 123 -1.17 -16.40 0.95
N LEU A 124 -1.88 -17.37 1.52
CA LEU A 124 -2.56 -17.22 2.81
C LEU A 124 -1.54 -16.98 3.93
N ALA A 125 -0.45 -17.75 3.97
CA ALA A 125 0.63 -17.54 4.93
C ALA A 125 1.31 -16.17 4.78
N PHE A 126 1.50 -15.70 3.55
CA PHE A 126 2.04 -14.36 3.27
C PHE A 126 1.09 -13.28 3.81
N SER A 127 -0.20 -13.39 3.51
CA SER A 127 -1.23 -12.47 3.97
C SER A 127 -1.24 -12.40 5.50
N ASP A 128 -1.37 -13.55 6.17
CA ASP A 128 -1.42 -13.62 7.63
C ASP A 128 -0.15 -13.04 8.28
N TYR A 129 1.03 -13.33 7.74
CA TYR A 129 2.28 -12.75 8.24
C TYR A 129 2.28 -11.23 8.16
N VAL A 130 1.92 -10.66 7.00
CA VAL A 130 1.93 -9.20 6.82
C VAL A 130 0.89 -8.55 7.73
N PHE A 131 -0.31 -9.12 7.83
CA PHE A 131 -1.35 -8.64 8.74
C PHE A 131 -0.92 -8.66 10.20
N GLN A 132 -0.31 -9.75 10.64
CA GLN A 132 0.22 -9.86 12.00
C GLN A 132 1.25 -8.76 12.25
N LYS A 133 2.21 -8.57 11.34
CA LYS A 133 3.26 -7.56 11.51
C LYS A 133 2.77 -6.12 11.48
N VAL A 134 1.80 -5.82 10.63
CA VAL A 134 1.14 -4.51 10.63
C VAL A 134 0.44 -4.28 11.97
N ASN A 135 -0.34 -5.25 12.46
CA ASN A 135 -1.05 -5.12 13.73
C ASN A 135 -0.12 -5.01 14.94
N GLU A 136 0.98 -5.78 14.97
CA GLU A 136 2.02 -5.67 16.00
C GLU A 136 2.58 -4.25 16.05
N LEU A 137 3.00 -3.69 14.91
CA LEU A 137 3.54 -2.33 14.83
C LEU A 137 2.54 -1.25 15.23
N LEU A 138 1.28 -1.40 14.85
CA LEU A 138 0.23 -0.47 15.24
C LEU A 138 -0.01 -0.53 16.76
N SER A 139 -0.05 -1.74 17.32
CA SER A 139 -0.22 -1.96 18.76
C SER A 139 0.94 -1.39 19.57
N GLU A 140 2.19 -1.60 19.14
CA GLU A 140 3.40 -1.02 19.74
C GLU A 140 3.36 0.52 19.80
N ARG A 141 2.65 1.15 18.86
CA ARG A 141 2.47 2.61 18.77
C ARG A 141 1.21 3.11 19.47
N GLY A 142 0.47 2.23 20.13
CA GLY A 142 -0.79 2.58 20.80
C GLY A 142 -1.95 2.89 19.84
N ILE A 143 -1.82 2.56 18.54
CA ILE A 143 -2.86 2.76 17.54
C ILE A 143 -3.85 1.59 17.63
N ARG A 144 -5.13 1.91 17.88
CA ARG A 144 -6.22 0.93 17.98
C ARG A 144 -6.80 0.59 16.61
N SER A 145 -7.58 -0.50 16.55
CA SER A 145 -8.18 -1.02 15.33
C SER A 145 -9.31 -0.15 14.76
N ASP A 146 -9.93 0.68 15.59
CA ASP A 146 -10.90 1.68 15.17
C ASP A 146 -10.20 2.91 14.59
N ASN A 147 -10.64 3.34 13.41
CA ASN A 147 -10.15 4.55 12.74
C ASN A 147 -8.63 4.55 12.49
N ARG A 148 -8.11 3.45 11.92
CA ARG A 148 -6.67 3.21 11.70
C ARG A 148 -6.01 4.31 10.88
N ALA A 149 -6.61 4.73 9.77
CA ALA A 149 -6.02 5.72 8.88
C ALA A 149 -5.74 7.04 9.60
N LYS A 150 -6.75 7.59 10.30
CA LYS A 150 -6.59 8.81 11.09
C LYS A 150 -5.51 8.67 12.16
N SER A 151 -5.53 7.57 12.91
CA SER A 151 -4.57 7.34 14.01
C SER A 151 -3.13 7.17 13.50
N ILE A 152 -2.96 6.51 12.36
CA ILE A 152 -1.66 6.39 11.68
C ILE A 152 -1.21 7.75 11.15
N GLY A 153 -2.11 8.54 10.59
CA GLY A 153 -1.85 9.89 10.09
C GLY A 153 -1.33 10.80 11.20
N LEU A 154 -2.03 10.83 12.34
CA LEU A 154 -1.61 11.59 13.52
C LEU A 154 -0.24 11.14 14.04
N TYR A 155 0.00 9.84 14.14
CA TYR A 155 1.30 9.31 14.56
C TYR A 155 2.45 9.87 13.70
N TYR A 156 2.30 9.85 12.37
CA TYR A 156 3.35 10.36 11.47
C TYR A 156 3.42 11.88 11.40
N GLN A 157 2.33 12.61 11.66
CA GLN A 157 2.37 14.07 11.81
C GLN A 157 3.15 14.48 13.08
N GLU A 158 2.97 13.77 14.19
CA GLU A 158 3.61 14.07 15.47
C GLU A 158 5.07 13.59 15.54
N ASN A 159 5.45 12.56 14.75
CA ASN A 159 6.75 11.88 14.87
C ASN A 159 7.64 11.98 13.62
N ARG A 160 7.20 12.62 12.52
CA ARG A 160 8.12 12.93 11.42
C ARG A 160 9.10 14.01 11.86
N ARG A 161 10.39 13.66 11.89
CA ARG A 161 11.45 14.65 11.73
C ARG A 161 11.38 15.11 10.27
N GLU A 162 11.31 16.41 10.04
CA GLU A 162 11.59 16.97 8.72
C GLU A 162 13.02 16.55 8.35
N ASP A 163 13.15 15.69 7.35
CA ASP A 163 14.43 15.38 6.68
C ASP A 163 14.66 16.40 5.55
#